data_AF-A0A852ZAV2-F1
#
_entry.id   AF-A0A852ZAV2-F1
#
_cell.length_a   1.000
_cell.length_b   1.000
_cell.length_c   1.000
_cell.angle_alpha   90.00
_cell.angle_beta   90.00
_cell.angle_gamma   90.00
#
_symmetry.space_group_name_H-M   'P 1'
#
loop_
_entity.id
_entity.type
_entity.pdbx_description
1 polymer ?
#
loop_
_entity_poly.entity_id
_entity_poly.type
_entity_poly.pdbx_seq_one_letter_code
_entity_poly.pdbx_strand_id
1 'polypeptide(L)'
;MQGYEEETVPEAPASAAQHEITPHGSPTSLEESPGSKNGHDGTHDESLSRSTTEPRRCGYSRCRAVLPEARTGRKREFCHERDRTWAVDGRAVTCAELGRAERLLSSAHGEQNSPAATVDTAVLGEQITTALNGLTGVQPWLTQLVDSLETVNGRLDEDVAAARAAQAEAETDAAEARGQAEAAEHVRQSAEAERDQADRARQVAEQAQQQAEQARHTAEHAQSHAEGQRDRYAAQLNELEQRLAAVTQRRDEAEQTLAEVRAQLHSTQHTLTEVRQQLEEATNRNHQLVGEHTETLDQLRREHAAELDRLRGEHSERIRELEQEQHRELESTRTQHAEAEQRVRDELQQQHATQLAELHETIGGLRHQLATTEQARQDGATELANWRSALERALDEQDTEEESSPSEASLSERIRELLRGD
;
A
#
# COMPACT_ATOMS: atom_id res chain seq x y z
N MET A 1 -23.90 26.11 18.39
CA MET A 1 -23.78 26.10 16.92
C MET A 1 -23.06 24.82 16.57
N GLN A 2 -23.85 23.82 16.18
CA GLN A 2 -23.40 22.46 15.94
C GLN A 2 -22.91 22.35 14.49
N GLY A 3 -21.70 21.80 14.33
CA GLY A 3 -21.07 21.55 13.04
C GLY A 3 -21.77 20.40 12.31
N TYR A 4 -21.91 20.59 11.00
CA TYR A 4 -22.14 19.52 10.04
C TYR A 4 -20.85 19.39 9.23
N GLU A 5 -20.06 18.37 9.56
CA GLU A 5 -19.00 17.87 8.69
C GLU A 5 -19.64 16.86 7.73
N GLU A 6 -19.67 17.24 6.46
CA GLU A 6 -20.20 16.43 5.36
C GLU A 6 -19.08 15.51 4.86
N GLU A 7 -19.06 14.29 5.39
CA GLU A 7 -18.14 13.21 5.07
C GLU A 7 -18.51 12.63 3.69
N THR A 8 -17.75 12.99 2.65
CA THR A 8 -17.90 12.41 1.31
C THR A 8 -16.95 11.23 1.15
N VAL A 9 -17.55 10.04 1.07
CA VAL A 9 -16.93 8.73 0.86
C VAL A 9 -16.30 8.66 -0.55
N PRO A 10 -15.03 8.27 -0.71
CA PRO A 10 -14.47 8.00 -2.03
C PRO A 10 -14.90 6.61 -2.52
N GLU A 11 -15.55 6.60 -3.68
CA GLU A 11 -15.96 5.43 -4.44
C GLU A 11 -14.72 4.63 -4.90
N ALA A 12 -14.65 3.37 -4.48
CA ALA A 12 -13.59 2.44 -4.85
C ALA A 12 -13.77 1.97 -6.31
N PRO A 13 -12.71 1.95 -7.15
CA PRO A 13 -12.79 1.32 -8.45
C PRO A 13 -12.72 -0.21 -8.30
N ALA A 14 -13.74 -0.87 -8.85
CA ALA A 14 -13.80 -2.32 -8.99
C ALA A 14 -12.59 -2.87 -9.76
N SER A 15 -11.92 -3.81 -9.11
CA SER A 15 -10.78 -4.56 -9.63
C SER A 15 -11.24 -5.88 -10.25
N ALA A 16 -10.44 -6.37 -11.19
CA ALA A 16 -10.30 -7.75 -11.64
C ALA A 16 -11.32 -8.34 -12.63
N ALA A 17 -11.02 -8.20 -13.91
CA ALA A 17 -11.16 -9.29 -14.88
C ALA A 17 -9.83 -9.42 -15.64
N GLN A 18 -8.96 -10.29 -15.13
CA GLN A 18 -7.71 -10.70 -15.75
C GLN A 18 -8.05 -11.63 -16.93
N HIS A 19 -7.83 -11.17 -18.16
CA HIS A 19 -7.67 -12.06 -19.32
C HIS A 19 -6.18 -12.37 -19.45
N GLU A 20 -5.76 -13.50 -18.87
CA GLU A 20 -4.49 -14.15 -19.18
C GLU A 20 -4.55 -14.66 -20.62
N ILE A 21 -3.87 -13.96 -21.54
CA ILE A 21 -3.43 -14.52 -22.81
C ILE A 21 -1.95 -14.84 -22.62
N THR A 22 -1.68 -16.13 -22.42
CA THR A 22 -0.33 -16.69 -22.35
C THR A 22 0.43 -16.45 -23.66
N PRO A 23 1.66 -15.92 -23.62
CA PRO A 23 2.52 -15.81 -24.79
C PRO A 23 3.26 -17.13 -25.02
N HIS A 24 2.99 -17.78 -26.16
CA HIS A 24 3.89 -18.82 -26.65
C HIS A 24 5.11 -18.16 -27.29
N GLY A 25 6.23 -18.20 -26.56
CA GLY A 25 7.54 -17.83 -27.09
C GLY A 25 8.64 -18.48 -26.29
N SER A 26 9.29 -19.50 -26.87
CA SER A 26 10.73 -19.84 -26.82
C SER A 26 10.95 -21.36 -26.96
N PRO A 27 12.11 -21.86 -27.40
CA PRO A 27 13.28 -21.16 -27.92
C PRO A 27 13.80 -21.68 -29.28
N THR A 28 14.42 -20.79 -30.05
CA THR A 28 15.52 -21.12 -30.98
C THR A 28 16.80 -21.43 -30.19
N SER A 29 17.68 -22.25 -30.80
CA SER A 29 19.11 -22.50 -30.49
C SER A 29 19.36 -23.98 -30.16
N LEU A 30 20.38 -24.69 -30.66
CA LEU A 30 21.55 -24.38 -31.48
C LEU A 30 22.07 -25.73 -32.02
N GLU A 31 22.75 -25.63 -33.16
CA GLU A 31 23.97 -26.36 -33.58
C GLU A 31 24.29 -27.75 -32.98
N GLU A 32 24.50 -28.73 -33.86
CA GLU A 32 25.78 -29.46 -33.91
C GLU A 32 25.87 -30.31 -35.19
N SER A 33 26.73 -29.86 -36.09
CA SER A 33 27.30 -30.63 -37.18
C SER A 33 28.78 -30.79 -36.86
N PRO A 34 29.30 -32.01 -36.69
CA PRO A 34 30.71 -32.26 -36.90
C PRO A 34 30.91 -33.26 -38.03
N GLY A 35 31.91 -32.97 -38.84
CA GLY A 35 32.19 -33.67 -40.08
C GLY A 35 32.81 -35.05 -39.91
N SER A 36 32.93 -35.67 -41.08
CA SER A 36 34.09 -36.45 -41.53
C SER A 36 34.36 -37.77 -40.81
N LYS A 37 34.14 -38.88 -41.54
CA LYS A 37 35.13 -39.94 -41.74
C LYS A 37 34.65 -41.06 -42.67
N ASN A 38 35.49 -41.35 -43.66
CA ASN A 38 35.79 -42.66 -44.27
C ASN A 38 34.66 -43.32 -45.10
N GLY A 39 34.86 -43.74 -46.35
CA GLY A 39 36.07 -44.29 -46.96
C GLY A 39 35.95 -45.81 -47.04
N HIS A 40 35.31 -46.33 -48.11
CA HIS A 40 35.52 -47.67 -48.67
C HIS A 40 34.76 -47.72 -50.00
N ASP A 41 35.44 -47.65 -51.13
CA ASP A 41 36.13 -48.78 -51.80
C ASP A 41 35.12 -49.80 -52.32
N GLY A 42 35.00 -49.86 -53.64
CA GLY A 42 33.95 -50.55 -54.37
C GLY A 42 34.26 -50.54 -55.86
N THR A 43 35.49 -50.95 -56.17
CA THR A 43 35.89 -51.43 -57.49
C THR A 43 35.02 -52.63 -57.86
N HIS A 44 34.22 -52.50 -58.91
CA HIS A 44 33.86 -53.64 -59.74
C HIS A 44 33.98 -53.25 -61.20
N ASP A 45 35.10 -53.70 -61.73
CA ASP A 45 35.43 -53.85 -63.13
C ASP A 45 34.53 -54.91 -63.79
N GLU A 46 34.53 -54.86 -65.11
CA GLU A 46 34.23 -55.95 -66.03
C GLU A 46 32.76 -56.31 -66.39
N SER A 47 32.40 -55.81 -67.58
CA SER A 47 32.29 -56.63 -68.80
C SER A 47 30.89 -56.97 -69.36
N LEU A 48 30.83 -56.84 -70.70
CA LEU A 48 29.93 -57.47 -71.68
C LEU A 48 28.60 -56.77 -72.04
N SER A 49 28.59 -56.05 -73.18
CA SER A 49 28.02 -56.58 -74.44
C SER A 49 27.46 -55.52 -75.39
N ARG A 50 28.03 -55.55 -76.60
CA ARG A 50 27.51 -55.02 -77.87
C ARG A 50 26.01 -55.30 -78.09
N SER A 51 25.26 -54.30 -78.54
CA SER A 51 24.54 -54.33 -79.83
C SER A 51 23.81 -53.00 -80.07
N THR A 52 24.38 -52.13 -80.91
CA THR A 52 23.63 -51.06 -81.55
C THR A 52 22.73 -51.70 -82.62
N THR A 53 21.44 -51.82 -82.32
CA THR A 53 20.44 -52.34 -83.26
C THR A 53 20.16 -51.29 -84.33
N GLU A 54 20.91 -51.32 -85.43
CA GLU A 54 20.61 -50.46 -86.58
C GLU A 54 19.21 -50.81 -87.16
N PRO A 55 18.36 -49.79 -87.42
CA PRO A 55 17.03 -50.02 -87.96
C PRO A 55 17.09 -50.65 -89.36
N ARG A 56 16.48 -51.83 -89.53
CA ARG A 56 16.45 -52.56 -90.81
C ARG A 56 15.72 -51.76 -91.88
N ARG A 57 16.23 -51.78 -93.11
CA ARG A 57 15.64 -51.04 -94.25
C ARG A 57 15.03 -51.99 -95.28
N CYS A 58 14.06 -51.51 -96.06
CA CYS A 58 13.43 -52.25 -97.16
C CYS A 58 14.46 -52.73 -98.20
N GLY A 59 14.37 -54.02 -98.59
CA GLY A 59 15.31 -54.69 -99.49
C GLY A 59 15.26 -54.30 -100.97
N TYR A 60 14.43 -53.32 -101.35
CA TYR A 60 14.51 -52.68 -102.66
C TYR A 60 15.47 -51.49 -102.58
N SER A 61 16.55 -51.53 -103.38
CA SER A 61 17.73 -50.64 -103.25
C SER A 61 17.39 -49.14 -103.33
N ARG A 62 16.32 -48.80 -104.03
CA ARG A 62 15.80 -47.43 -104.19
C ARG A 62 14.83 -46.98 -103.09
N CYS A 63 14.20 -47.89 -102.34
CA CYS A 63 13.23 -47.52 -101.31
C CYS A 63 13.89 -47.24 -99.95
N ARG A 64 14.75 -48.14 -99.46
CA ARG A 64 15.53 -48.04 -98.20
C ARG A 64 14.80 -47.51 -96.95
N ALA A 65 13.47 -47.56 -96.92
CA ALA A 65 12.66 -47.10 -95.79
C ALA A 65 12.88 -48.02 -94.57
N VAL A 66 12.91 -47.44 -93.36
CA VAL A 66 13.05 -48.20 -92.12
C VAL A 66 11.82 -49.07 -91.89
N LEU A 67 12.03 -50.37 -91.71
CA LEU A 67 10.99 -51.35 -91.44
C LEU A 67 10.73 -51.45 -89.94
N PRO A 68 9.46 -51.46 -89.49
CA PRO A 68 9.13 -51.64 -88.08
C PRO A 68 9.53 -53.03 -87.58
N GLU A 69 10.00 -53.13 -86.33
CA GLU A 69 10.42 -54.39 -85.71
C GLU A 69 9.23 -55.36 -85.57
N ALA A 70 9.30 -56.49 -86.27
CA ALA A 70 8.24 -57.49 -86.25
C ALA A 70 8.22 -58.24 -84.90
N ARG A 71 7.12 -58.09 -84.14
CA ARG A 71 7.00 -58.61 -82.76
C ARG A 71 6.78 -60.13 -82.64
N THR A 72 6.35 -60.85 -83.68
CA THR A 72 6.25 -62.33 -83.69
C THR A 72 6.06 -62.85 -85.13
N GLY A 73 6.93 -63.74 -85.63
CA GLY A 73 6.82 -64.38 -86.97
C GLY A 73 7.82 -63.88 -88.03
N ARG A 74 8.03 -64.68 -89.09
CA ARG A 74 9.07 -64.53 -90.15
C ARG A 74 9.33 -63.05 -90.53
N LYS A 75 10.58 -62.61 -90.36
CA LYS A 75 11.01 -61.21 -90.57
C LYS A 75 10.71 -60.79 -92.02
N ARG A 76 10.07 -59.63 -92.21
CA ARG A 76 9.70 -59.10 -93.52
C ARG A 76 10.88 -58.38 -94.17
N GLU A 77 11.12 -58.65 -95.46
CA GLU A 77 12.22 -58.04 -96.23
C GLU A 77 11.80 -56.76 -96.97
N PHE A 78 10.50 -56.51 -97.13
CA PHE A 78 9.96 -55.39 -97.92
C PHE A 78 8.86 -54.63 -97.16
N CYS A 79 8.63 -53.37 -97.56
CA CYS A 79 7.52 -52.55 -97.05
C CYS A 79 6.15 -53.19 -97.33
N HIS A 80 5.14 -52.84 -96.53
CA HIS A 80 3.78 -53.34 -96.73
C HIS A 80 3.20 -52.89 -98.08
N GLU A 81 2.40 -53.76 -98.72
CA GLU A 81 1.85 -53.56 -100.07
C GLU A 81 1.03 -52.27 -100.26
N ARG A 82 0.56 -51.64 -99.18
CA ARG A 82 -0.21 -50.40 -99.23
C ARG A 82 0.62 -49.12 -99.10
N ASP A 83 1.87 -49.19 -98.66
CA ASP A 83 2.57 -47.99 -98.19
C ASP A 83 3.48 -47.35 -99.26
N ARG A 84 3.92 -48.09 -100.29
CA ARG A 84 4.65 -47.54 -101.45
C ARG A 84 4.46 -48.39 -102.72
N THR A 85 3.74 -47.85 -103.69
CA THR A 85 3.65 -48.39 -105.06
C THR A 85 4.35 -47.46 -106.04
N TRP A 86 5.05 -48.04 -107.01
CA TRP A 86 5.76 -47.31 -108.07
C TRP A 86 5.00 -47.46 -109.38
N ALA A 87 4.84 -46.37 -110.14
CA ALA A 87 4.28 -46.43 -111.48
C ALA A 87 5.38 -46.84 -112.46
N VAL A 88 5.31 -48.06 -112.98
CA VAL A 88 6.19 -48.56 -114.04
C VAL A 88 5.29 -49.00 -115.19
N ASP A 89 5.44 -48.36 -116.35
CA ASP A 89 4.66 -48.64 -117.57
C ASP A 89 3.14 -48.68 -117.36
N GLY A 90 2.62 -47.71 -116.61
CA GLY A 90 1.18 -47.54 -116.37
C GLY A 90 0.55 -48.51 -115.37
N ARG A 91 1.34 -49.38 -114.72
CA ARG A 91 0.89 -50.24 -113.62
C ARG A 91 1.54 -49.86 -112.30
N ALA A 92 0.79 -49.97 -111.21
CA ALA A 92 1.29 -49.78 -109.85
C ALA A 92 1.96 -51.08 -109.38
N VAL A 93 3.27 -51.05 -109.21
CA VAL A 93 4.10 -52.20 -108.81
C VAL A 93 4.60 -51.98 -107.38
N THR A 94 4.53 -53.01 -106.54
CA THR A 94 4.94 -52.93 -105.13
C THR A 94 6.45 -53.11 -104.96
N CYS A 95 7.01 -52.58 -103.86
CA CYS A 95 8.44 -52.78 -103.54
C CYS A 95 8.87 -54.26 -103.51
N ALA A 96 7.97 -55.18 -103.17
CA ALA A 96 8.24 -56.61 -103.13
C ALA A 96 8.34 -57.27 -104.52
N GLU A 97 7.68 -56.70 -105.54
CA GLU A 97 7.75 -57.14 -106.92
C GLU A 97 9.00 -56.56 -107.61
N LEU A 98 9.27 -55.27 -107.42
CA LEU A 98 10.47 -54.62 -107.96
C LEU A 98 11.76 -55.18 -107.33
N GLY A 99 11.77 -55.43 -106.02
CA GLY A 99 12.92 -56.05 -105.36
C GLY A 99 13.11 -57.54 -105.71
N ARG A 100 12.08 -58.21 -106.24
CA ARG A 100 12.23 -59.55 -106.83
C ARG A 100 12.74 -59.48 -108.26
N ALA A 101 12.29 -58.50 -109.05
CA ALA A 101 12.80 -58.25 -110.40
C ALA A 101 14.28 -57.83 -110.38
N GLU A 102 14.68 -56.99 -109.42
CA GLU A 102 16.09 -56.59 -109.22
C GLU A 102 16.96 -57.81 -108.87
N ARG A 103 16.49 -58.68 -107.98
CA ARG A 103 17.19 -59.94 -107.67
C ARG A 103 17.24 -60.90 -108.86
N LEU A 104 16.20 -60.96 -109.70
CA LEU A 104 16.19 -61.74 -110.93
C LEU A 104 17.19 -61.20 -111.96
N LEU A 105 17.28 -59.87 -112.14
CA LEU A 105 18.26 -59.23 -113.03
C LEU A 105 19.70 -59.38 -112.52
N SER A 106 19.94 -59.26 -111.21
CA SER A 106 21.25 -59.54 -110.62
C SER A 106 21.62 -61.03 -110.66
N SER A 107 20.65 -61.96 -110.62
CA SER A 107 20.90 -63.41 -110.81
C SER A 107 21.07 -63.82 -112.27
N ALA A 108 20.53 -63.06 -113.22
CA ALA A 108 20.67 -63.30 -114.65
C ALA A 108 21.94 -62.67 -115.24
N HIS A 109 22.64 -61.79 -114.51
CA HIS A 109 23.87 -61.12 -114.93
C HIS A 109 25.04 -61.34 -113.94
N GLY A 110 25.01 -62.48 -113.23
CA GLY A 110 26.13 -62.91 -112.38
C GLY A 110 27.29 -63.47 -113.19
N GLU A 111 28.46 -62.83 -113.05
CA GLU A 111 29.84 -63.27 -113.33
C GLU A 111 30.02 -64.53 -114.21
N GLN A 112 30.52 -64.33 -115.44
CA GLN A 112 31.68 -65.06 -116.00
C GLN A 112 32.03 -64.60 -117.44
N ASN A 113 33.33 -64.33 -117.64
CA ASN A 113 34.15 -64.78 -118.77
C ASN A 113 33.70 -64.55 -120.23
N SER A 114 34.48 -63.75 -120.96
CA SER A 114 34.76 -63.94 -122.40
C SER A 114 35.16 -65.40 -122.69
N PRO A 115 34.82 -65.97 -123.86
CA PRO A 115 35.80 -65.98 -124.95
C PRO A 115 35.24 -66.07 -126.39
N ALA A 116 36.08 -65.57 -127.32
CA ALA A 116 36.45 -66.14 -128.61
C ALA A 116 35.44 -66.37 -129.76
N ALA A 117 36.04 -66.28 -130.95
CA ALA A 117 35.68 -66.91 -132.23
C ALA A 117 34.79 -66.06 -133.17
N THR A 118 35.08 -65.86 -134.47
CA THR A 118 36.02 -66.54 -135.38
C THR A 118 35.95 -65.92 -136.80
N VAL A 119 37.07 -66.01 -137.56
CA VAL A 119 37.15 -66.37 -139.00
C VAL A 119 36.89 -65.23 -140.03
N ASP A 120 37.63 -65.06 -141.13
CA ASP A 120 38.44 -66.01 -141.91
C ASP A 120 39.70 -65.39 -142.58
N THR A 121 40.80 -66.15 -142.51
CA THR A 121 42.12 -65.91 -143.11
C THR A 121 42.41 -67.00 -144.15
N ALA A 122 41.58 -67.10 -145.18
CA ALA A 122 41.71 -68.14 -146.21
C ALA A 122 41.75 -67.63 -147.67
N VAL A 123 41.77 -66.31 -147.94
CA VAL A 123 41.68 -65.79 -149.34
C VAL A 123 42.67 -64.66 -149.68
N LEU A 124 43.80 -64.52 -148.98
CA LEU A 124 44.85 -63.57 -149.44
C LEU A 124 46.27 -64.17 -149.46
N GLY A 125 46.35 -65.48 -149.67
CA GLY A 125 47.60 -66.20 -149.94
C GLY A 125 48.14 -66.04 -151.37
N GLU A 126 47.39 -65.38 -152.28
CA GLU A 126 47.75 -65.29 -153.70
C GLU A 126 48.23 -63.88 -154.13
N GLN A 127 48.22 -62.89 -153.23
CA GLN A 127 48.87 -61.57 -153.44
C GLN A 127 50.26 -61.46 -152.78
N ILE A 128 50.71 -62.52 -152.10
CA ILE A 128 51.98 -62.58 -151.38
C ILE A 128 53.19 -62.75 -152.32
N THR A 129 53.02 -63.07 -153.59
CA THR A 129 54.15 -63.24 -154.53
C THR A 129 54.56 -61.97 -155.29
N THR A 130 53.84 -60.85 -155.14
CA THR A 130 54.17 -59.59 -155.86
C THR A 130 54.62 -58.45 -154.93
N ALA A 131 54.36 -58.52 -153.63
CA ALA A 131 54.79 -57.48 -152.66
C ALA A 131 56.12 -57.78 -151.93
N LEU A 132 56.68 -58.99 -152.09
CA LEU A 132 57.87 -59.47 -151.38
C LEU A 132 59.23 -58.95 -151.92
N ASN A 133 59.26 -58.02 -152.87
CA ASN A 133 60.51 -57.37 -153.32
C ASN A 133 60.68 -55.91 -152.86
N GLY A 134 59.79 -55.38 -151.98
CA GLY A 134 59.82 -53.98 -151.53
C GLY A 134 60.06 -53.72 -150.03
N LEU A 135 60.23 -54.76 -149.20
CA LEU A 135 60.15 -54.65 -147.73
C LEU A 135 61.46 -54.99 -146.98
N THR A 136 62.58 -54.44 -147.45
CA THR A 136 63.88 -54.43 -146.72
C THR A 136 64.25 -53.05 -146.14
N GLY A 137 63.37 -52.04 -146.23
CA GLY A 137 63.66 -50.66 -145.83
C GLY A 137 63.04 -50.14 -144.52
N VAL A 138 62.20 -50.93 -143.81
CA VAL A 138 61.32 -50.39 -142.74
C VAL A 138 61.72 -50.82 -141.31
N GLN A 139 62.74 -51.67 -141.16
CA GLN A 139 63.22 -52.16 -139.87
C GLN A 139 63.80 -51.07 -138.92
N PRO A 140 64.49 -50.00 -139.39
CA PRO A 140 65.06 -49.00 -138.49
C PRO A 140 64.02 -48.09 -137.80
N TRP A 141 62.85 -47.89 -138.42
CA TRP A 141 61.83 -46.98 -137.93
C TRP A 141 61.00 -47.58 -136.79
N LEU A 142 60.79 -48.90 -136.78
CA LEU A 142 60.08 -49.61 -135.71
C LEU A 142 60.87 -49.64 -134.40
N THR A 143 62.21 -49.77 -134.45
CA THR A 143 63.06 -49.69 -133.27
C THR A 143 63.05 -48.30 -132.63
N GLN A 144 62.98 -47.23 -133.43
CA GLN A 144 62.92 -45.85 -132.92
C GLN A 144 61.58 -45.53 -132.25
N LEU A 145 60.49 -46.19 -132.66
CA LEU A 145 59.18 -46.02 -132.04
C LEU A 145 59.10 -46.74 -130.67
N VAL A 146 59.75 -47.90 -130.55
CA VAL A 146 59.83 -48.64 -129.27
C VAL A 146 60.70 -47.87 -128.27
N ASP A 147 61.85 -47.34 -128.69
CA ASP A 147 62.74 -46.55 -127.83
C ASP A 147 62.07 -45.26 -127.33
N SER A 148 61.25 -44.63 -128.18
CA SER A 148 60.49 -43.45 -127.79
C SER A 148 59.31 -43.79 -126.86
N LEU A 149 58.63 -44.93 -127.06
CA LEU A 149 57.61 -45.42 -126.14
C LEU A 149 58.20 -45.82 -124.79
N GLU A 150 59.38 -46.43 -124.74
CA GLU A 150 60.07 -46.82 -123.51
C GLU A 150 60.55 -45.58 -122.73
N THR A 151 61.01 -44.54 -123.44
CA THR A 151 61.32 -43.24 -122.84
C THR A 151 60.08 -42.53 -122.30
N VAL A 152 58.95 -42.56 -123.03
CA VAL A 152 57.68 -42.01 -122.53
C VAL A 152 57.17 -42.82 -121.35
N ASN A 153 57.31 -44.15 -121.38
CA ASN A 153 56.89 -45.01 -120.29
C ASN A 153 57.74 -44.79 -119.03
N GLY A 154 59.07 -44.62 -119.18
CA GLY A 154 59.95 -44.23 -118.08
C GLY A 154 59.63 -42.86 -117.49
N ARG A 155 59.30 -41.87 -118.34
CA ARG A 155 58.81 -40.55 -117.88
C ARG A 155 57.45 -40.64 -117.20
N LEU A 156 56.54 -41.48 -117.69
CA LEU A 156 55.24 -41.70 -117.08
C LEU A 156 55.38 -42.38 -115.72
N ASP A 157 56.26 -43.37 -115.61
CA ASP A 157 56.55 -44.07 -114.36
C ASP A 157 57.23 -43.14 -113.35
N GLU A 158 58.12 -42.25 -113.81
CA GLU A 158 58.77 -41.22 -112.99
C GLU A 158 57.76 -40.14 -112.54
N ASP A 159 56.88 -39.68 -113.42
CA ASP A 159 55.79 -38.73 -113.09
C ASP A 159 54.74 -39.37 -112.16
N VAL A 160 54.42 -40.65 -112.35
CA VAL A 160 53.51 -41.39 -111.46
C VAL A 160 54.17 -41.65 -110.10
N ALA A 161 55.48 -41.93 -110.07
CA ALA A 161 56.24 -42.04 -108.82
C ALA A 161 56.31 -40.69 -108.10
N ALA A 162 56.56 -39.59 -108.81
CA ALA A 162 56.57 -38.24 -108.27
C ALA A 162 55.17 -37.82 -107.80
N ALA A 163 54.11 -38.14 -108.54
CA ALA A 163 52.74 -37.87 -108.14
C ALA A 163 52.31 -38.68 -106.90
N ARG A 164 52.74 -39.95 -106.79
CA ARG A 164 52.52 -40.77 -105.60
C ARG A 164 53.32 -40.28 -104.40
N ALA A 165 54.56 -39.83 -104.60
CA ALA A 165 55.38 -39.22 -103.56
C ALA A 165 54.75 -37.90 -103.07
N ALA A 166 54.32 -37.03 -103.99
CA ALA A 166 53.61 -35.79 -103.66
C ALA A 166 52.24 -36.04 -103.00
N GLN A 167 51.52 -37.10 -103.41
CA GLN A 167 50.29 -37.51 -102.74
C GLN A 167 50.57 -38.02 -101.33
N ALA A 168 51.60 -38.85 -101.14
CA ALA A 168 51.99 -39.33 -99.82
C ALA A 168 52.43 -38.17 -98.90
N GLU A 169 53.18 -37.21 -99.43
CA GLU A 169 53.60 -35.99 -98.72
C GLU A 169 52.39 -35.10 -98.38
N ALA A 170 51.45 -34.91 -99.31
CA ALA A 170 50.20 -34.19 -99.04
C ALA A 170 49.29 -34.92 -98.03
N GLU A 171 49.29 -36.25 -98.03
CA GLU A 171 48.56 -37.06 -97.04
C GLU A 171 49.22 -36.97 -95.65
N THR A 172 50.56 -36.95 -95.57
CA THR A 172 51.27 -36.71 -94.31
C THR A 172 51.05 -35.30 -93.80
N ASP A 173 51.13 -34.28 -94.65
CA ASP A 173 50.86 -32.90 -94.29
C ASP A 173 49.41 -32.71 -93.84
N ALA A 174 48.45 -33.35 -94.52
CA ALA A 174 47.05 -33.33 -94.13
C ALA A 174 46.79 -34.10 -92.82
N ALA A 175 47.57 -35.15 -92.53
CA ALA A 175 47.50 -35.86 -91.26
C ALA A 175 48.09 -35.01 -90.12
N GLU A 176 49.24 -34.37 -90.34
CA GLU A 176 49.86 -33.45 -89.37
C GLU A 176 48.99 -32.22 -89.12
N ALA A 177 48.43 -31.61 -90.17
CA ALA A 177 47.51 -30.47 -90.03
C ALA A 177 46.24 -30.86 -89.25
N ARG A 178 45.70 -32.07 -89.46
CA ARG A 178 44.58 -32.59 -88.66
C ARG A 178 44.99 -32.82 -87.21
N GLY A 179 46.15 -33.43 -86.96
CA GLY A 179 46.67 -33.62 -85.59
C GLY A 179 46.91 -32.29 -84.86
N GLN A 180 47.41 -31.27 -85.56
CA GLN A 180 47.57 -29.92 -85.01
C GLN A 180 46.22 -29.24 -84.74
N ALA A 181 45.23 -29.41 -85.63
CA ALA A 181 43.89 -28.88 -85.44
C ALA A 181 43.19 -29.52 -84.23
N GLU A 182 43.26 -30.85 -84.10
CA GLU A 182 42.72 -31.59 -82.94
C GLU A 182 43.43 -31.19 -81.64
N ALA A 183 44.77 -31.04 -81.65
CA ALA A 183 45.51 -30.56 -80.49
C ALA A 183 45.11 -29.11 -80.11
N ALA A 184 44.94 -28.23 -81.09
CA ALA A 184 44.46 -26.87 -80.86
C ALA A 184 43.03 -26.84 -80.32
N GLU A 185 42.17 -27.73 -80.80
CA GLU A 185 40.80 -27.89 -80.31
C GLU A 185 40.78 -28.42 -78.87
N HIS A 186 41.63 -29.40 -78.54
CA HIS A 186 41.78 -29.89 -77.17
C HIS A 186 42.27 -28.78 -76.21
N VAL A 187 43.23 -27.95 -76.63
CA VAL A 187 43.69 -26.79 -75.84
C VAL A 187 42.57 -25.76 -75.65
N ARG A 188 41.75 -25.52 -76.68
CA ARG A 188 40.58 -24.64 -76.56
C ARG A 188 39.55 -25.19 -75.59
N GLN A 189 39.21 -26.47 -75.70
CA GLN A 189 38.26 -27.14 -74.81
C GLN A 189 38.76 -27.14 -73.36
N SER A 190 40.07 -27.37 -73.12
CA SER A 190 40.63 -27.29 -71.77
C SER A 190 40.60 -25.86 -71.22
N ALA A 191 40.92 -24.86 -72.03
CA ALA A 191 40.85 -23.46 -71.62
C ALA A 191 39.40 -22.99 -71.36
N GLU A 192 38.43 -23.48 -72.15
CA GLU A 192 37.00 -23.25 -71.92
C GLU A 192 36.54 -23.92 -70.61
N ALA A 193 36.96 -25.17 -70.35
CA ALA A 193 36.65 -25.86 -69.09
C ALA A 193 37.27 -25.17 -67.86
N GLU A 194 38.51 -24.68 -67.95
CA GLU A 194 39.15 -23.90 -66.89
C GLU A 194 38.43 -22.57 -66.63
N ARG A 195 37.96 -21.88 -67.68
CA ARG A 195 37.13 -20.67 -67.54
C ARG A 195 35.81 -20.96 -66.87
N ASP A 196 35.11 -22.00 -67.30
CA ASP A 196 33.86 -22.44 -66.67
C ASP A 196 34.06 -22.80 -65.20
N GLN A 197 35.17 -23.46 -64.87
CA GLN A 197 35.53 -23.78 -63.49
C GLN A 197 35.82 -22.50 -62.67
N ALA A 198 36.56 -21.55 -63.23
CA ALA A 198 36.85 -20.27 -62.59
C ALA A 198 35.58 -19.44 -62.36
N ASP A 199 34.66 -19.42 -63.32
CA ASP A 199 33.39 -18.71 -63.20
C ASP A 199 32.47 -19.37 -62.17
N ARG A 200 32.42 -20.71 -62.11
CA ARG A 200 31.72 -21.42 -61.02
C ARG A 200 32.34 -21.11 -59.66
N ALA A 201 33.67 -21.08 -59.55
CA ALA A 201 34.35 -20.75 -58.31
C ALA A 201 34.06 -19.30 -57.86
N ARG A 202 33.99 -18.35 -58.81
CA ARG A 202 33.58 -16.96 -58.53
C ARG A 202 32.14 -16.89 -58.04
N GLN A 203 31.21 -17.58 -58.70
CA GLN A 203 29.80 -17.61 -58.27
C GLN A 203 29.64 -18.20 -56.87
N VAL A 204 30.36 -19.28 -56.54
CA VAL A 204 30.35 -19.86 -55.19
C VAL A 204 30.94 -18.88 -54.17
N ALA A 205 32.02 -18.18 -54.51
CA ALA A 205 32.62 -17.17 -53.62
C ALA A 205 31.69 -15.96 -53.40
N GLU A 206 31.01 -15.48 -54.44
CA GLU A 206 30.02 -14.40 -54.35
C GLU A 206 28.82 -14.81 -53.49
N GLN A 207 28.30 -16.03 -53.67
CA GLN A 207 27.22 -16.56 -52.83
C GLN A 207 27.66 -16.69 -51.37
N ALA A 208 28.89 -17.16 -51.11
CA ALA A 208 29.44 -17.25 -49.77
C ALA A 208 29.62 -15.86 -49.12
N GLN A 209 30.05 -14.86 -49.89
CA GLN A 209 30.14 -13.47 -49.42
C GLN A 209 28.75 -12.91 -49.06
N GLN A 210 27.76 -13.08 -49.94
CA GLN A 210 26.39 -12.63 -49.67
C GLN A 210 25.79 -13.31 -48.43
N GLN A 211 26.02 -14.61 -48.25
CA GLN A 211 25.59 -15.33 -47.05
C GLN A 211 26.30 -14.82 -45.79
N ALA A 212 27.60 -14.52 -45.87
CA ALA A 212 28.35 -13.97 -44.75
C ALA A 212 27.88 -12.56 -44.37
N GLU A 213 27.56 -11.71 -45.35
CA GLU A 213 26.98 -10.37 -45.13
C GLU A 213 25.59 -10.45 -44.50
N GLN A 214 24.72 -11.33 -45.00
CA GLN A 214 23.40 -11.57 -44.41
C GLN A 214 23.54 -12.07 -42.96
N ALA A 215 24.44 -13.03 -42.72
CA ALA A 215 24.71 -13.53 -41.37
C ALA A 215 25.20 -12.42 -40.44
N ARG A 216 26.11 -11.54 -40.89
CA ARG A 216 26.57 -10.37 -40.13
C ARG A 216 25.43 -9.43 -39.79
N HIS A 217 24.59 -9.06 -40.75
CA HIS A 217 23.45 -8.18 -40.48
C HIS A 217 22.44 -8.82 -39.50
N THR A 218 22.17 -10.12 -39.63
CA THR A 218 21.30 -10.81 -38.67
C THR A 218 21.91 -10.84 -37.26
N ALA A 219 23.23 -11.01 -37.15
CA ALA A 219 23.94 -10.98 -35.88
C ALA A 219 23.94 -9.58 -35.26
N GLU A 220 24.18 -8.52 -36.06
CA GLU A 220 24.11 -7.12 -35.63
C GLU A 220 22.70 -6.75 -35.13
N HIS A 221 21.65 -7.17 -35.86
CA HIS A 221 20.27 -6.98 -35.42
C HIS A 221 19.94 -7.72 -34.12
N ALA A 222 20.40 -8.98 -33.99
CA ALA A 222 20.21 -9.75 -32.77
C ALA A 222 20.95 -9.12 -31.57
N GLN A 223 22.17 -8.61 -31.80
CA GLN A 223 22.95 -7.91 -30.78
C GLN A 223 22.27 -6.62 -30.34
N SER A 224 21.86 -5.77 -31.29
CA SER A 224 21.16 -4.51 -31.00
C SER A 224 19.85 -4.77 -30.23
N HIS A 225 19.13 -5.84 -30.57
CA HIS A 225 17.92 -6.24 -29.84
C HIS A 225 18.24 -6.70 -28.41
N ALA A 226 19.30 -7.49 -28.22
CA ALA A 226 19.74 -7.94 -26.90
C ALA A 226 20.23 -6.78 -26.02
N GLU A 227 20.98 -5.83 -26.59
CA GLU A 227 21.41 -4.59 -25.91
C GLU A 227 20.20 -3.74 -25.52
N GLY A 228 19.25 -3.52 -26.44
CA GLY A 228 18.02 -2.79 -26.14
C GLY A 228 17.16 -3.45 -25.06
N GLN A 229 17.16 -4.79 -24.96
CA GLN A 229 16.51 -5.49 -23.84
C GLN A 229 17.25 -5.27 -22.52
N ARG A 230 18.59 -5.34 -22.52
CA ARG A 230 19.41 -5.06 -21.33
C ARG A 230 19.20 -3.64 -20.81
N ASP A 231 19.17 -2.65 -21.70
CA ASP A 231 18.94 -1.25 -21.34
C ASP A 231 17.55 -1.05 -20.73
N ARG A 232 16.52 -1.72 -21.26
CA ARG A 232 15.17 -1.70 -20.66
C ARG A 232 15.15 -2.31 -19.28
N TYR A 233 15.80 -3.46 -19.07
CA TYR A 233 15.89 -4.07 -17.75
C TYR A 233 16.69 -3.21 -16.77
N ALA A 234 17.78 -2.60 -17.21
CA ALA A 234 18.55 -1.66 -16.39
C ALA A 234 17.72 -0.43 -15.99
N ALA A 235 16.95 0.14 -16.93
CA ALA A 235 16.03 1.23 -16.65
C ALA A 235 14.93 0.83 -15.65
N GLN A 236 14.35 -0.37 -15.79
CA GLN A 236 13.36 -0.90 -14.86
C GLN A 236 13.94 -1.15 -13.46
N LEU A 237 15.16 -1.68 -13.37
CA LEU A 237 15.86 -1.85 -12.08
C LEU A 237 16.09 -0.50 -11.39
N ASN A 238 16.59 0.50 -12.13
CA ASN A 238 16.79 1.84 -11.60
C ASN A 238 15.47 2.48 -11.13
N GLU A 239 14.36 2.30 -11.88
CA GLU A 239 13.05 2.79 -11.48
C GLU A 239 12.54 2.10 -10.19
N LEU A 240 12.73 0.79 -10.08
CA LEU A 240 12.37 0.03 -8.87
C LEU A 240 13.23 0.44 -7.67
N GLU A 241 14.52 0.67 -7.84
CA GLU A 241 15.42 1.18 -6.80
C GLU A 241 14.99 2.57 -6.32
N GLN A 242 14.65 3.48 -7.24
CA GLN A 242 14.13 4.81 -6.90
C GLN A 242 12.80 4.72 -6.15
N ARG A 243 11.89 3.84 -6.59
CA ARG A 243 10.61 3.60 -5.88
C ARG A 243 10.84 3.03 -4.49
N LEU A 244 11.76 2.08 -4.34
CA LEU A 244 12.11 1.50 -3.05
C LEU A 244 12.71 2.55 -2.12
N ALA A 245 13.63 3.40 -2.61
CA ALA A 245 14.20 4.51 -1.86
C ALA A 245 13.12 5.51 -1.39
N ALA A 246 12.16 5.85 -2.25
CA ALA A 246 11.05 6.73 -1.90
C ALA A 246 10.12 6.11 -0.85
N VAL A 247 9.84 4.80 -0.93
CA VAL A 247 9.04 4.08 0.07
C VAL A 247 9.77 4.01 1.40
N THR A 248 11.09 3.73 1.41
CA THR A 248 11.88 3.73 2.64
C THR A 248 11.93 5.11 3.27
N GLN A 249 12.08 6.17 2.48
CA GLN A 249 12.04 7.54 2.99
C GLN A 249 10.68 7.86 3.65
N ARG A 250 9.56 7.54 2.98
CA ARG A 250 8.22 7.75 3.53
C ARG A 250 7.98 6.95 4.81
N ARG A 251 8.52 5.72 4.90
CA ARG A 251 8.49 4.93 6.14
C ARG A 251 9.24 5.64 7.26
N ASP A 252 10.45 6.11 6.99
CA ASP A 252 11.29 6.78 8.00
C ASP A 252 10.63 8.09 8.48
N GLU A 253 10.02 8.86 7.59
CA GLU A 253 9.20 10.05 7.92
C GLU A 253 7.97 9.68 8.78
N ALA A 254 7.28 8.58 8.44
CA ALA A 254 6.16 8.09 9.23
C ALA A 254 6.59 7.59 10.63
N GLU A 255 7.76 6.96 10.75
CA GLU A 255 8.32 6.54 12.03
C GLU A 255 8.72 7.74 12.91
N GLN A 256 9.30 8.79 12.31
CA GLN A 256 9.61 10.04 13.01
C GLN A 256 8.36 10.74 13.53
N THR A 257 7.35 10.91 12.67
CA THR A 257 6.07 11.53 13.08
C THR A 257 5.36 10.70 14.16
N LEU A 258 5.41 9.36 14.10
CA LEU A 258 4.90 8.49 15.17
C LEU A 258 5.67 8.66 16.48
N ALA A 259 6.99 8.84 16.43
CA ALA A 259 7.81 9.10 17.62
C ALA A 259 7.47 10.46 18.26
N GLU A 260 7.28 11.50 17.45
CA GLU A 260 6.85 12.83 17.91
C GLU A 260 5.47 12.79 18.57
N VAL A 261 4.48 12.15 17.93
CA VAL A 261 3.14 12.00 18.50
C VAL A 261 3.16 11.22 19.81
N ARG A 262 3.99 10.17 19.93
CA ARG A 262 4.18 9.44 21.19
C ARG A 262 4.80 10.31 22.29
N ALA A 263 5.78 11.14 21.95
CA ALA A 263 6.39 12.08 22.89
C ALA A 263 5.36 13.13 23.37
N GLN A 264 4.54 13.66 22.46
CA GLN A 264 3.45 14.58 22.78
C GLN A 264 2.39 13.90 23.66
N LEU A 265 2.03 12.64 23.38
CA LEU A 265 1.09 11.88 24.20
C LEU A 265 1.64 11.67 25.62
N HIS A 266 2.92 11.30 25.78
CA HIS A 266 3.52 11.17 27.11
C HIS A 266 3.60 12.50 27.85
N SER A 267 3.93 13.58 27.16
CA SER A 267 3.93 14.94 27.73
C SER A 267 2.54 15.34 28.23
N THR A 268 1.50 15.15 27.41
CA THR A 268 0.11 15.46 27.79
C THR A 268 -0.43 14.55 28.89
N GLN A 269 -0.04 13.28 28.92
CA GLN A 269 -0.33 12.38 30.05
C GLN A 269 0.31 12.89 31.33
N HIS A 270 1.57 13.33 31.27
CA HIS A 270 2.29 13.84 32.43
C HIS A 270 1.64 15.13 32.96
N THR A 271 1.34 16.10 32.10
CA THR A 271 0.64 17.33 32.52
C THR A 271 -0.73 17.03 33.10
N LEU A 272 -1.45 16.05 32.54
CA LEU A 272 -2.74 15.62 33.08
C LEU A 272 -2.59 14.99 34.47
N THR A 273 -1.57 14.16 34.71
CA THR A 273 -1.29 13.62 36.04
C THR A 273 -0.92 14.71 37.04
N GLU A 274 -0.14 15.72 36.62
CA GLU A 274 0.21 16.86 37.45
C GLU A 274 -1.02 17.70 37.82
N VAL A 275 -1.87 18.02 36.85
CA VAL A 275 -3.13 18.76 37.09
C VAL A 275 -4.07 17.97 38.01
N ARG A 276 -4.16 16.64 37.86
CA ARG A 276 -4.94 15.79 38.78
C ARG A 276 -4.41 15.87 40.20
N GLN A 277 -3.08 15.77 40.38
CA GLN A 277 -2.45 15.91 41.69
C GLN A 277 -2.70 17.29 42.30
N GLN A 278 -2.55 18.36 41.51
CA GLN A 278 -2.82 19.73 41.96
C GLN A 278 -4.29 19.91 42.39
N LEU A 279 -5.23 19.29 41.67
CA LEU A 279 -6.65 19.32 42.03
C LEU A 279 -6.92 18.57 43.33
N GLU A 280 -6.31 17.40 43.53
CA GLU A 280 -6.42 16.63 44.77
C GLU A 280 -5.83 17.40 45.96
N GLU A 281 -4.65 18.01 45.80
CA GLU A 281 -4.04 18.88 46.81
C GLU A 281 -4.92 20.08 47.13
N ALA A 282 -5.47 20.76 46.13
CA ALA A 282 -6.37 21.90 46.33
C ALA A 282 -7.66 21.47 47.05
N THR A 283 -8.21 20.31 46.71
CA THR A 283 -9.39 19.73 47.35
C THR A 283 -9.11 19.40 48.81
N ASN A 284 -7.96 18.79 49.11
CA ASN A 284 -7.55 18.47 50.48
C ASN A 284 -7.31 19.73 51.31
N ARG A 285 -6.66 20.76 50.74
CA ARG A 285 -6.50 22.08 51.38
C ARG A 285 -7.84 22.73 51.68
N ASN A 286 -8.81 22.65 50.75
CA ASN A 286 -10.14 23.19 50.98
C ASN A 286 -10.88 22.47 52.12
N HIS A 287 -10.82 21.13 52.16
CA HIS A 287 -11.40 20.35 53.25
C HIS A 287 -10.74 20.69 54.60
N GLN A 288 -9.42 20.87 54.64
CA GLN A 288 -8.70 21.30 55.84
C GLN A 288 -9.18 22.68 56.31
N LEU A 289 -9.22 23.67 55.42
CA LEU A 289 -9.69 25.02 55.75
C LEU A 289 -11.15 25.02 56.21
N VAL A 290 -12.02 24.23 55.58
CA VAL A 290 -13.41 24.06 56.02
C VAL A 290 -13.44 23.45 57.43
N GLY A 291 -12.63 22.42 57.70
CA GLY A 291 -12.47 21.83 59.03
C GLY A 291 -12.07 22.86 60.09
N GLU A 292 -10.98 23.60 59.85
CA GLU A 292 -10.48 24.66 60.73
C GLU A 292 -11.53 25.76 60.97
N HIS A 293 -12.23 26.18 59.92
CA HIS A 293 -13.32 27.15 60.04
C HIS A 293 -14.51 26.62 60.84
N THR A 294 -14.87 25.35 60.68
CA THR A 294 -15.94 24.75 61.50
C THR A 294 -15.55 24.64 62.97
N GLU A 295 -14.31 24.24 63.27
CA GLU A 295 -13.79 24.15 64.63
C GLU A 295 -13.75 25.50 65.33
N THR A 296 -13.24 26.54 64.64
CA THR A 296 -13.20 27.91 65.17
C THR A 296 -14.61 28.48 65.42
N LEU A 297 -15.57 28.23 64.52
CA LEU A 297 -16.97 28.63 64.74
C LEU A 297 -17.60 27.91 65.93
N ASP A 298 -17.33 26.62 66.10
CA ASP A 298 -17.85 25.85 67.23
C ASP A 298 -17.20 26.24 68.55
N GLN A 299 -15.91 26.62 68.55
CA GLN A 299 -15.24 27.21 69.70
C GLN A 299 -15.89 28.54 70.08
N LEU A 300 -16.04 29.47 69.13
CA LEU A 300 -16.68 30.77 69.38
C LEU A 300 -18.11 30.61 69.90
N ARG A 301 -18.89 29.67 69.35
CA ARG A 301 -20.25 29.37 69.86
C ARG A 301 -20.22 28.89 71.31
N ARG A 302 -19.27 28.02 71.68
CA ARG A 302 -19.12 27.53 73.06
C ARG A 302 -18.69 28.65 74.00
N GLU A 303 -17.74 29.49 73.60
CA GLU A 303 -17.29 30.65 74.37
C GLU A 303 -18.43 31.64 74.60
N HIS A 304 -19.18 31.99 73.55
CA HIS A 304 -20.35 32.85 73.67
C HIS A 304 -21.45 32.25 74.55
N ALA A 305 -21.72 30.95 74.45
CA ALA A 305 -22.69 30.28 75.32
C ALA A 305 -22.25 30.31 76.79
N ALA A 306 -20.97 30.01 77.06
CA ALA A 306 -20.40 30.06 78.39
C ALA A 306 -20.45 31.48 78.99
N GLU A 307 -20.16 32.50 78.19
CA GLU A 307 -20.23 33.90 78.61
C GLU A 307 -21.66 34.35 78.91
N LEU A 308 -22.64 33.92 78.11
CA LEU A 308 -24.07 34.18 78.39
C LEU A 308 -24.52 33.51 79.68
N ASP A 309 -24.09 32.27 79.92
CA ASP A 309 -24.44 31.55 81.16
C ASP A 309 -23.75 32.17 82.38
N ARG A 310 -22.51 32.64 82.24
CA ARG A 310 -21.81 33.42 83.28
C ARG A 310 -22.57 34.70 83.62
N LEU A 311 -22.92 35.51 82.63
CA LEU A 311 -23.66 36.76 82.84
C LEU A 311 -25.06 36.52 83.43
N ARG A 312 -25.75 35.46 83.01
CA ARG A 312 -27.04 35.04 83.62
C ARG A 312 -26.86 34.63 85.08
N GLY A 313 -25.79 33.88 85.37
CA GLY A 313 -25.40 33.50 86.74
C GLY A 313 -25.20 34.73 87.61
N GLU A 314 -24.32 35.63 87.20
CA GLU A 314 -24.02 36.90 87.90
C GLU A 314 -25.26 37.77 88.09
N HIS A 315 -26.09 37.91 87.06
CA HIS A 315 -27.34 38.66 87.18
C HIS A 315 -28.33 38.00 88.15
N SER A 316 -28.43 36.67 88.14
CA SER A 316 -29.29 35.93 89.07
C SER A 316 -28.80 36.04 90.52
N GLU A 317 -27.49 36.02 90.73
CA GLU A 317 -26.87 36.24 92.04
C GLU A 317 -27.11 37.67 92.51
N ARG A 318 -26.94 38.67 91.64
CA ARG A 318 -27.20 40.06 91.97
C ARG A 318 -28.66 40.32 92.32
N ILE A 319 -29.60 39.69 91.63
CA ILE A 319 -31.02 39.72 92.01
C ILE A 319 -31.20 39.15 93.42
N ARG A 320 -30.66 37.95 93.70
CA ARG A 320 -30.78 37.33 95.03
C ARG A 320 -30.16 38.18 96.13
N GLU A 321 -29.01 38.81 95.88
CA GLU A 321 -28.38 39.75 96.80
C GLU A 321 -29.29 40.94 97.10
N LEU A 322 -29.84 41.59 96.06
CA LEU A 322 -30.76 42.71 96.21
C LEU A 322 -32.05 42.30 96.93
N GLU A 323 -32.60 41.11 96.64
CA GLU A 323 -33.76 40.57 97.34
C GLU A 323 -33.46 40.32 98.83
N GLN A 324 -32.28 39.79 99.16
CA GLN A 324 -31.84 39.60 100.54
C GLN A 324 -31.60 40.94 101.26
N GLU A 325 -30.98 41.91 100.60
CA GLU A 325 -30.79 43.27 101.12
C GLU A 325 -32.14 43.91 101.43
N GLN A 326 -33.08 43.89 100.48
CA GLN A 326 -34.44 44.39 100.69
C GLN A 326 -35.18 43.64 101.81
N HIS A 327 -35.01 42.32 101.90
CA HIS A 327 -35.61 41.54 102.99
C HIS A 327 -35.06 41.97 104.35
N ARG A 328 -33.73 42.13 104.48
CA ARG A 328 -33.07 42.61 105.70
C ARG A 328 -33.49 44.03 106.04
N GLU A 329 -33.61 44.92 105.05
CA GLU A 329 -34.12 46.28 105.25
C GLU A 329 -35.57 46.28 105.75
N LEU A 330 -36.44 45.48 105.13
CA LEU A 330 -37.83 45.29 105.56
C LEU A 330 -37.95 44.68 106.96
N GLU A 331 -37.11 43.71 107.30
CA GLU A 331 -37.05 43.15 108.65
C GLU A 331 -36.57 44.19 109.66
N SER A 332 -35.52 44.96 109.35
CA SER A 332 -34.99 46.00 110.24
C SER A 332 -36.00 47.13 110.47
N THR A 333 -36.75 47.53 109.43
CA THR A 333 -37.80 48.54 109.54
C THR A 333 -38.99 48.00 110.32
N ARG A 334 -39.34 46.72 110.17
CA ARG A 334 -40.35 46.05 111.01
C ARG A 334 -39.94 45.97 112.47
N THR A 335 -38.69 45.61 112.78
CA THR A 335 -38.22 45.58 114.17
C THR A 335 -38.17 46.97 114.77
N GLN A 336 -37.66 47.97 114.05
CA GLN A 336 -37.69 49.37 114.48
C GLN A 336 -39.12 49.87 114.71
N HIS A 337 -40.06 49.51 113.84
CA HIS A 337 -41.47 49.88 113.99
C HIS A 337 -42.09 49.19 115.21
N ALA A 338 -41.83 47.89 115.42
CA ALA A 338 -42.29 47.15 116.59
C ALA A 338 -41.72 47.72 117.89
N GLU A 339 -40.43 48.10 117.91
CA GLU A 339 -39.78 48.77 119.05
C GLU A 339 -40.35 50.18 119.29
N ALA A 340 -40.68 50.92 118.22
CA ALA A 340 -41.34 52.22 118.34
C ALA A 340 -42.77 52.08 118.87
N GLU A 341 -43.54 51.11 118.37
CA GLU A 341 -44.87 50.77 118.91
C GLU A 341 -44.79 50.39 120.38
N GLN A 342 -43.81 49.56 120.76
CA GLN A 342 -43.62 49.17 122.16
C GLN A 342 -43.26 50.37 123.04
N ARG A 343 -42.36 51.25 122.59
CA ARG A 343 -42.05 52.50 123.30
C ARG A 343 -43.29 53.38 123.50
N VAL A 344 -44.11 53.56 122.46
CA VAL A 344 -45.35 54.33 122.57
C VAL A 344 -46.34 53.65 123.53
N ARG A 345 -46.45 52.31 123.51
CA ARG A 345 -47.27 51.57 124.49
C ARG A 345 -46.75 51.76 125.92
N ASP A 346 -45.45 51.65 126.13
CA ASP A 346 -44.81 51.81 127.44
C ASP A 346 -44.96 53.25 127.94
N GLU A 347 -44.78 54.25 127.08
CA GLU A 347 -45.03 55.67 127.38
C GLU A 347 -46.49 55.92 127.74
N LEU A 348 -47.45 55.36 126.98
CA LEU A 348 -48.88 55.48 127.28
C LEU A 348 -49.23 54.78 128.60
N GLN A 349 -48.65 53.61 128.87
CA GLN A 349 -48.81 52.90 130.15
C GLN A 349 -48.22 53.69 131.32
N GLN A 350 -47.06 54.32 131.13
CA GLN A 350 -46.45 55.21 132.13
C GLN A 350 -47.32 56.45 132.37
N GLN A 351 -47.82 57.09 131.31
CA GLN A 351 -48.74 58.23 131.42
C GLN A 351 -50.04 57.84 132.14
N HIS A 352 -50.60 56.67 131.82
CA HIS A 352 -51.76 56.15 132.53
C HIS A 352 -51.43 55.84 134.00
N ALA A 353 -50.25 55.28 134.29
CA ALA A 353 -49.81 55.02 135.65
C ALA A 353 -49.58 56.32 136.45
N THR A 354 -49.01 57.36 135.83
CA THR A 354 -48.85 58.68 136.47
C THR A 354 -50.20 59.36 136.66
N GLN A 355 -51.11 59.31 135.66
CA GLN A 355 -52.48 59.82 135.81
C GLN A 355 -53.24 59.08 136.91
N LEU A 356 -53.11 57.76 137.00
CA LEU A 356 -53.70 56.97 138.09
C LEU A 356 -53.07 57.31 139.44
N ALA A 357 -51.76 57.58 139.49
CA ALA A 357 -51.09 58.03 140.71
C ALA A 357 -51.55 59.43 141.14
N GLU A 358 -51.66 60.38 140.21
CA GLU A 358 -52.21 61.72 140.44
C GLU A 358 -53.69 61.65 140.86
N LEU A 359 -54.48 60.78 140.24
CA LEU A 359 -55.85 60.53 140.65
C LEU A 359 -55.92 59.90 142.05
N HIS A 360 -55.03 58.96 142.38
CA HIS A 360 -54.96 58.41 143.74
C HIS A 360 -54.46 59.43 144.77
N GLU A 361 -53.55 60.32 144.39
CA GLU A 361 -53.06 61.41 145.24
C GLU A 361 -54.15 62.46 145.46
N THR A 362 -54.90 62.84 144.43
CA THR A 362 -56.05 63.74 144.57
C THR A 362 -57.18 63.10 145.37
N ILE A 363 -57.49 61.82 145.16
CA ILE A 363 -58.43 61.07 146.03
C ILE A 363 -57.91 61.00 147.46
N GLY A 364 -56.61 60.77 147.66
CA GLY A 364 -55.94 60.75 148.96
C GLY A 364 -56.00 62.11 149.66
N GLY A 365 -55.74 63.19 148.92
CA GLY A 365 -55.84 64.57 149.36
C GLY A 365 -57.27 64.97 149.71
N LEU A 366 -58.25 64.60 148.87
CA LEU A 366 -59.67 64.80 149.15
C LEU A 366 -60.12 63.99 150.37
N ARG A 367 -59.66 62.75 150.55
CA ARG A 367 -59.91 61.96 151.77
C ARG A 367 -59.27 62.59 153.00
N HIS A 368 -58.06 63.14 152.87
CA HIS A 368 -57.41 63.84 153.97
C HIS A 368 -58.13 65.13 154.34
N GLN A 369 -58.59 65.91 153.35
CA GLN A 369 -59.44 67.08 153.57
C GLN A 369 -60.77 66.70 154.23
N LEU A 370 -61.37 65.58 153.83
CA LEU A 370 -62.57 65.06 154.46
C LEU A 370 -62.28 64.66 155.92
N ALA A 371 -61.19 63.96 156.17
CA ALA A 371 -60.77 63.59 157.52
C ALA A 371 -60.44 64.81 158.39
N THR A 372 -59.78 65.85 157.87
CA THR A 372 -59.46 67.06 158.64
C THR A 372 -60.67 67.94 158.91
N THR A 373 -61.62 68.02 157.97
CA THR A 373 -62.90 68.69 158.22
C THR A 373 -63.78 67.92 159.20
N GLU A 374 -63.73 66.59 159.17
CA GLU A 374 -64.43 65.73 160.11
C GLU A 374 -63.78 65.76 161.51
N GLN A 375 -62.45 65.83 161.58
CA GLN A 375 -61.68 66.09 162.79
C GLN A 375 -62.01 67.48 163.36
N ALA A 376 -61.98 68.54 162.55
CA ALA A 376 -62.36 69.89 162.98
C ALA A 376 -63.83 69.94 163.46
N ARG A 377 -64.70 69.13 162.87
CA ARG A 377 -66.09 68.98 163.33
C ARG A 377 -66.17 68.24 164.67
N GLN A 378 -65.35 67.21 164.89
CA GLN A 378 -65.25 66.51 166.18
C GLN A 378 -64.62 67.39 167.26
N ASP A 379 -63.60 68.17 166.92
CA ASP A 379 -62.96 69.14 167.81
C ASP A 379 -63.96 70.25 168.18
N GLY A 380 -64.74 70.75 167.22
CA GLY A 380 -65.86 71.66 167.50
C GLY A 380 -66.97 71.03 168.35
N ALA A 381 -67.27 69.74 168.16
CA ALA A 381 -68.25 69.02 168.98
C ALA A 381 -67.76 68.79 170.41
N THR A 382 -66.46 68.54 170.60
CA THR A 382 -65.83 68.38 171.92
C THR A 382 -65.64 69.71 172.63
N GLU A 383 -65.33 70.79 171.91
CA GLU A 383 -65.38 72.15 172.46
C GLU A 383 -66.79 72.52 172.92
N LEU A 384 -67.83 72.22 172.14
CA LEU A 384 -69.21 72.43 172.56
C LEU A 384 -69.60 71.58 173.79
N ALA A 385 -69.10 70.35 173.90
CA ALA A 385 -69.30 69.51 175.08
C ALA A 385 -68.56 70.06 176.32
N ASN A 386 -67.37 70.63 176.13
CA ASN A 386 -66.60 71.28 177.19
C ASN A 386 -67.23 72.60 177.66
N TRP A 387 -67.73 73.43 176.73
CA TRP A 387 -68.50 74.63 177.07
C TRP A 387 -69.79 74.29 177.83
N ARG A 388 -70.48 73.21 177.43
CA ARG A 388 -71.68 72.73 178.14
C ARG A 388 -71.37 72.27 179.58
N SER A 389 -70.25 71.57 179.76
CA SER A 389 -69.79 71.10 181.08
C SER A 389 -69.26 72.23 181.97
N ALA A 390 -68.73 73.31 181.38
CA ALA A 390 -68.29 74.50 182.09
C ALA A 390 -69.47 75.37 182.54
N LEU A 391 -70.55 75.44 181.74
CA LEU A 391 -71.80 76.10 182.10
C LEU A 391 -72.55 75.37 183.23
N GLU A 392 -72.59 74.04 183.23
CA GLU A 392 -73.19 73.27 184.33
C GLU A 392 -72.45 73.43 185.67
N ARG A 393 -71.12 73.65 185.65
CA ARG A 393 -70.33 73.92 186.87
C ARG A 393 -70.42 75.36 187.37
N ALA A 394 -70.76 76.32 186.51
CA ALA A 394 -70.94 77.72 186.90
C ALA A 394 -72.35 78.00 187.45
N LEU A 395 -73.30 77.07 187.31
CA LEU A 395 -74.70 77.21 187.73
C LEU A 395 -75.04 76.60 189.10
N ASP A 396 -74.09 75.97 189.80
CA ASP A 396 -74.31 75.28 191.09
C ASP A 396 -73.76 76.02 192.34
N GLU A 397 -73.17 77.22 192.20
CA GLU A 397 -72.40 77.83 193.32
C GLU A 397 -72.61 79.32 193.66
N GLN A 398 -73.51 80.09 193.01
CA GLN A 398 -73.83 81.46 193.45
C GLN A 398 -75.29 81.85 193.19
N ASP A 399 -76.15 81.54 194.17
CA ASP A 399 -77.48 82.10 194.49
C ASP A 399 -78.09 81.17 195.59
N THR A 400 -77.75 81.22 196.89
CA THR A 400 -77.83 82.35 197.84
C THR A 400 -77.53 83.72 197.24
N GLU A 401 -78.61 84.51 197.17
CA GLU A 401 -78.65 85.96 196.91
C GLU A 401 -78.22 86.33 195.48
N GLU A 402 -79.05 86.84 194.59
CA GLU A 402 -80.24 87.67 194.77
C GLU A 402 -80.82 87.99 193.37
N GLU A 403 -82.14 88.11 193.33
CA GLU A 403 -82.93 89.06 192.56
C GLU A 403 -82.23 89.92 191.47
N SER A 404 -82.82 89.87 190.27
CA SER A 404 -83.15 91.02 189.40
C SER A 404 -82.66 90.93 187.95
N SER A 405 -83.64 91.04 187.04
CA SER A 405 -83.61 91.72 185.73
C SER A 405 -82.78 93.04 185.73
N PRO A 406 -82.50 93.76 184.61
CA PRO A 406 -83.12 93.69 183.26
C PRO A 406 -82.22 94.08 182.04
N SER A 407 -82.83 94.11 180.84
CA SER A 407 -82.82 95.23 179.87
C SER A 407 -81.48 95.81 179.38
N GLU A 408 -81.13 95.54 178.12
CA GLU A 408 -81.28 96.44 176.95
C GLU A 408 -80.26 97.58 176.84
N ALA A 409 -79.83 97.71 175.57
CA ALA A 409 -79.24 98.85 174.91
C ALA A 409 -77.71 98.91 174.82
N SER A 410 -77.32 99.09 173.56
CA SER A 410 -76.11 99.75 173.08
C SER A 410 -74.87 98.88 172.93
N LEU A 411 -74.63 98.43 171.70
CA LEU A 411 -73.37 98.71 170.98
C LEU A 411 -73.49 98.34 169.48
N SER A 412 -74.53 98.87 168.84
CA SER A 412 -74.58 99.12 167.39
C SER A 412 -73.69 100.30 166.96
N GLU A 413 -72.68 100.67 167.76
CA GLU A 413 -71.88 101.88 167.58
C GLU A 413 -70.41 101.71 167.94
N ARG A 414 -69.88 100.49 167.79
CA ARG A 414 -68.44 100.21 167.78
C ARG A 414 -68.20 98.99 166.91
N ILE A 415 -68.13 99.10 165.60
CA ILE A 415 -66.87 99.31 164.87
C ILE A 415 -67.14 98.53 163.57
N ARG A 416 -67.60 99.04 162.42
CA ARG A 416 -67.43 100.34 161.73
C ARG A 416 -66.00 100.90 161.73
N GLU A 417 -65.03 100.12 162.20
CA GLU A 417 -63.64 100.59 162.36
C GLU A 417 -62.59 99.54 161.98
N LEU A 418 -62.97 98.42 161.33
CA LEU A 418 -61.98 97.49 160.74
C LEU A 418 -62.37 96.99 159.34
N LEU A 419 -62.90 97.92 158.53
CA LEU A 419 -62.43 98.05 157.15
C LEU A 419 -60.96 98.50 157.22
N ARG A 420 -60.03 97.60 156.92
CA ARG A 420 -58.76 97.88 156.19
C ARG A 420 -57.86 96.64 156.22
N GLY A 421 -57.55 96.14 155.04
CA GLY A 421 -56.50 95.15 154.81
C GLY A 421 -56.81 94.43 153.52
N ASP A 422 -56.25 94.94 152.43
CA ASP A 422 -56.35 94.45 151.05
C ASP A 422 -56.15 92.94 150.87
#